data_AF-A0A523Y711-F1
#
_entry.id   AF-A0A523Y711-F1
#
_cell.length_a   1.000
_cell.length_b   1.000
_cell.length_c   1.000
_cell.angle_alpha   90.00
_cell.angle_beta   90.00
_cell.angle_gamma   90.00
#
_symmetry.space_group_name_H-M   'P 1'
#
loop_
_entity.id
_entity.type
_entity.pdbx_description
1 polymer ?
#
loop_
_entity_poly.entity_id
_entity_poly.type
_entity_poly.pdbx_seq_one_letter_code
_entity_poly.pdbx_strand_id
1 'polypeptide(L)'
;MKKYLVVLSLSMGLFVNSVSADTLKNSLTNMLNEKDTSSMVDLSNIDLNAKPRPVKKVRKTRSSKAVVATINGHKILKKEADAHLKKRTQGKVSNFDHLPKKQRLRLIQEMALPILALDSAQKELSVEEKEAVYARMWMQKEALKIKITDEQIKEVYNQLKQQSQENNSTANIPTFESIKDKMKIQMIEKKMIGKLMKDVEIKVQ
;
A
#
# COMPACT_ATOMS: atom_id res chain seq x y z
N MET A 1 -38.50 -26.84 -20.61
CA MET A 1 -37.65 -26.07 -21.54
C MET A 1 -36.79 -25.11 -20.73
N LYS A 2 -35.49 -25.06 -21.06
CA LYS A 2 -34.42 -24.13 -20.64
C LYS A 2 -34.30 -23.77 -19.14
N LYS A 3 -33.41 -24.51 -18.46
CA LYS A 3 -32.76 -24.07 -17.21
C LYS A 3 -31.71 -23.02 -17.57
N TYR A 4 -31.90 -21.77 -17.17
CA TYR A 4 -30.89 -20.73 -17.33
C TYR A 4 -29.86 -20.83 -16.20
N LEU A 5 -28.68 -21.33 -16.56
CA LEU A 5 -27.46 -21.22 -15.77
C LEU A 5 -26.98 -19.77 -15.89
N VAL A 6 -27.32 -18.92 -14.92
CA VAL A 6 -26.73 -17.58 -14.81
C VAL A 6 -25.36 -17.75 -14.18
N VAL A 7 -24.35 -17.93 -15.03
CA VAL A 7 -22.94 -17.76 -14.64
C VAL A 7 -22.70 -16.26 -14.52
N LEU A 8 -22.86 -15.72 -13.31
CA LEU A 8 -22.40 -14.38 -13.00
C LEU A 8 -20.87 -14.44 -12.85
N SER A 9 -20.16 -14.46 -13.98
CA SER A 9 -18.71 -14.31 -14.02
C SER A 9 -18.36 -12.86 -13.69
N LEU A 10 -18.40 -12.51 -12.41
CA LEU A 10 -17.71 -11.31 -11.92
C LEU A 10 -16.22 -11.63 -11.83
N SER A 11 -15.59 -11.83 -12.99
CA SER A 11 -14.15 -11.72 -13.08
C SER A 11 -13.82 -10.24 -12.89
N MET A 12 -13.65 -9.82 -11.64
CA MET A 12 -12.91 -8.62 -11.32
C MET A 12 -11.46 -8.91 -11.69
N GLY A 13 -11.18 -8.94 -12.99
CA GLY A 13 -9.84 -9.08 -13.50
C GLY A 13 -9.05 -7.92 -12.92
N LEU A 14 -7.99 -8.25 -12.18
CA LEU A 14 -6.81 -7.40 -12.11
C LEU A 14 -6.18 -7.35 -13.51
N PHE A 15 -6.92 -6.85 -14.50
CA PHE A 15 -6.35 -6.40 -15.75
C PHE A 15 -5.70 -5.05 -15.41
N VAL A 16 -4.45 -5.15 -14.97
CA VAL A 16 -3.46 -4.22 -15.51
C VAL A 16 -3.63 -4.27 -17.03
N ASN A 17 -4.23 -3.23 -17.61
CA ASN A 17 -4.14 -3.03 -19.04
C ASN A 17 -2.64 -3.05 -19.38
N SER A 18 -2.19 -4.12 -20.03
CA SER A 18 -0.82 -4.30 -20.51
C SER A 18 -0.46 -3.29 -21.61
N VAL A 19 -1.38 -2.39 -21.97
CA VAL A 19 -1.17 -1.26 -22.89
C VAL A 19 -0.22 -0.20 -22.30
N SER A 20 0.16 -0.30 -21.03
CA SER A 20 1.11 0.66 -20.42
C SER A 20 2.52 0.12 -20.25
N ALA A 21 2.82 -1.15 -20.61
CA ALA A 21 4.14 -1.69 -20.33
C ALA A 21 5.23 -0.94 -21.10
N ASP A 22 4.99 -0.56 -22.36
CA ASP A 22 5.97 0.16 -23.18
C ASP A 22 6.06 1.65 -22.83
N THR A 23 4.95 2.31 -22.49
CA THR A 23 4.97 3.69 -21.98
C THR A 23 5.61 3.78 -20.60
N LEU A 24 5.35 2.81 -19.72
CA LEU A 24 5.95 2.73 -18.39
C LEU A 24 7.43 2.32 -18.47
N LYS A 25 7.81 1.43 -19.40
CA LYS A 25 9.21 1.08 -19.69
C LYS A 25 9.97 2.26 -20.29
N ASN A 26 9.41 2.97 -21.26
CA ASN A 26 10.05 4.16 -21.84
C ASN A 26 10.12 5.31 -20.82
N SER A 27 9.08 5.49 -19.99
CA SER A 27 9.10 6.45 -18.88
C SER A 27 10.17 6.08 -17.84
N LEU A 28 10.29 4.81 -17.45
CA LEU A 28 11.34 4.33 -16.53
C LEU A 28 12.74 4.49 -17.12
N THR A 29 12.91 4.14 -18.39
CA THR A 29 14.20 4.23 -19.08
C THR A 29 14.65 5.68 -19.22
N ASN A 30 13.72 6.60 -19.50
CA ASN A 30 14.01 8.04 -19.50
C ASN A 30 14.31 8.58 -18.09
N MET A 31 13.57 8.13 -17.06
CA MET A 31 13.81 8.54 -15.67
C MET A 31 15.14 8.04 -15.11
N LEU A 32 15.64 6.87 -15.56
CA LEU A 32 16.96 6.34 -15.19
C LEU A 32 18.12 7.04 -15.92
N ASN A 33 17.85 7.63 -17.10
CA ASN A 33 18.84 8.29 -17.94
C ASN A 33 18.86 9.83 -17.78
N GLU A 34 17.80 10.43 -17.25
CA GLU A 34 17.83 11.82 -16.79
C GLU A 34 18.81 11.94 -15.63
N LYS A 35 19.66 12.98 -15.66
CA LYS A 35 20.43 13.35 -14.46
C LYS A 35 19.43 13.57 -13.34
N ASP A 36 19.59 12.77 -12.29
CA ASP A 36 18.76 12.72 -11.09
C ASP A 36 18.61 14.15 -10.49
N THR A 37 17.60 14.87 -10.95
CA THR A 37 17.10 16.09 -10.29
C THR A 37 15.94 15.75 -9.34
N SER A 38 15.44 14.52 -9.43
CA SER A 38 14.58 13.90 -8.44
C SER A 38 15.34 13.80 -7.13
N SER A 39 14.81 14.44 -6.09
CA SER A 39 15.30 14.28 -4.72
C SER A 39 14.93 12.90 -4.16
N MET A 40 15.19 11.82 -4.90
CA MET A 40 15.03 10.47 -4.39
C MET A 40 16.02 10.35 -3.22
N VAL A 41 15.47 10.21 -2.01
CA VAL A 41 16.22 10.45 -0.78
C VAL A 41 17.21 9.32 -0.57
N ASP A 42 18.48 9.56 -0.88
CA ASP A 42 19.56 8.70 -0.43
C ASP A 42 19.69 8.76 1.11
N LEU A 43 19.29 7.66 1.73
CA LEU A 43 19.36 7.41 3.17
C LEU A 43 20.52 6.48 3.56
N SER A 44 21.31 6.00 2.58
CA SER A 44 22.46 5.10 2.83
C SER A 44 23.53 5.76 3.71
N ASN A 45 23.55 7.09 3.75
CA ASN A 45 24.49 7.91 4.51
C ASN A 45 23.96 8.38 5.88
N ILE A 46 22.89 7.79 6.41
CA ILE A 46 22.50 8.00 7.80
C ILE A 46 23.38 7.11 8.68
N ASP A 47 24.39 7.70 9.28
CA ASP A 47 25.18 7.04 10.33
C ASP A 47 24.31 6.85 11.59
N LEU A 48 23.71 5.67 11.69
CA LEU A 48 22.88 5.24 12.82
C LEU A 48 23.69 5.04 14.11
N ASN A 49 25.03 5.05 14.02
CA ASN A 49 25.97 4.83 15.12
C ASN A 49 26.80 6.09 15.43
N ALA A 50 26.50 7.22 14.78
CA ALA A 50 27.20 8.48 15.02
C ALA A 50 27.12 8.84 16.51
N LYS A 51 28.26 8.86 17.20
CA LYS A 51 28.36 9.39 18.56
C LYS A 51 27.87 10.84 18.53
N PRO A 52 26.98 11.25 19.46
CA PRO A 52 26.48 12.63 19.48
C PRO A 52 27.66 13.60 19.61
N ARG A 53 27.84 14.46 18.61
CA ARG A 53 28.82 15.56 18.71
C ARG A 53 28.41 16.44 19.89
N PRO A 54 29.33 16.84 20.78
CA PRO A 54 29.01 17.75 21.87
C PRO A 54 28.60 19.10 21.27
N VAL A 55 27.28 19.35 21.21
CA VAL A 55 26.75 20.63 20.77
C VAL A 55 26.92 21.59 21.93
N LYS A 56 27.86 22.55 21.84
CA LYS A 56 28.11 23.60 22.84
C LYS A 56 26.88 24.46 23.21
N LYS A 57 25.75 24.27 22.52
CA LYS A 57 24.43 24.81 22.86
C LYS A 57 23.41 23.70 22.67
N VAL A 58 22.94 23.08 23.76
CA VAL A 58 21.76 22.21 23.71
C VAL A 58 20.65 23.02 23.07
N ARG A 59 20.22 22.64 21.86
CA ARG A 59 19.13 23.33 21.19
C ARG A 59 17.90 23.18 22.09
N LYS A 60 17.41 24.31 22.59
CA LYS A 60 16.20 24.35 23.42
C LYS A 60 15.10 23.62 22.68
N THR A 61 14.59 22.56 23.30
CA THR A 61 13.48 21.79 22.74
C THR A 61 12.25 22.68 22.74
N ARG A 62 11.66 22.85 21.56
CA ARG A 62 10.43 23.63 21.39
C ARG A 62 9.25 22.86 21.98
N SER A 63 8.16 23.57 22.29
CA SER A 63 6.91 22.96 22.74
C SER A 63 6.36 21.98 21.70
N SER A 64 5.67 20.93 22.16
CA SER A 64 5.02 19.92 21.31
C SER A 64 3.99 20.51 20.34
N LYS A 65 3.40 21.66 20.70
CA LYS A 65 2.44 22.41 19.88
C LYS A 65 3.10 23.42 18.93
N ALA A 66 4.42 23.57 18.97
CA ALA A 66 5.10 24.51 18.09
C ALA A 66 5.01 24.06 16.63
N VAL A 67 4.69 24.98 15.72
CA VAL A 67 4.72 24.72 14.28
C VAL A 67 6.18 24.63 13.84
N VAL A 68 6.55 23.54 13.17
CA VAL A 68 7.91 23.29 12.69
C VAL A 68 8.06 23.46 11.18
N ALA A 69 6.95 23.33 10.43
CA ALA A 69 6.87 23.60 9.00
C ALA A 69 5.42 23.90 8.58
N THR A 70 5.23 24.48 7.40
CA THR A 70 3.92 24.66 6.76
C THR A 70 4.01 24.22 5.30
N ILE A 71 3.09 23.40 4.82
CA ILE A 71 3.05 22.84 3.46
C ILE A 71 1.66 23.08 2.89
N ASN A 72 1.51 23.90 1.84
CA ASN A 72 0.20 24.28 1.28
C ASN A 72 -0.84 24.69 2.35
N GLY A 73 -0.42 25.45 3.36
CA GLY A 73 -1.29 25.85 4.49
C GLY A 73 -1.45 24.79 5.59
N HIS A 74 -1.07 23.54 5.36
CA HIS A 74 -1.02 22.49 6.39
C HIS A 74 0.16 22.71 7.34
N LYS A 75 -0.12 22.99 8.61
CA LYS A 75 0.90 23.17 9.66
C LYS A 75 1.35 21.81 10.18
N ILE A 76 2.66 21.53 10.10
CA ILE A 76 3.26 20.39 10.81
C ILE A 76 3.66 20.85 12.20
N LEU A 77 3.11 20.19 13.21
CA LEU A 77 3.43 20.43 14.61
C LEU A 77 4.66 19.63 15.03
N LYS A 78 5.39 20.13 16.04
CA LYS A 78 6.57 19.43 16.59
C LYS A 78 6.22 18.02 17.04
N LYS A 79 5.08 17.83 17.71
CA LYS A 79 4.62 16.50 18.15
C LYS A 79 4.49 15.50 17.00
N GLU A 80 4.08 15.95 15.82
CA GLU A 80 3.92 15.10 14.62
C GLU A 80 5.28 14.75 14.05
N ALA A 81 6.18 15.73 13.95
CA ALA A 81 7.56 15.50 13.51
C ALA A 81 8.33 14.57 14.47
N ASP A 82 8.16 14.74 15.79
CA ASP A 82 8.74 13.86 16.81
C ASP A 82 8.18 12.43 16.70
N ALA A 83 6.86 12.28 16.52
CA ALA A 83 6.21 10.98 16.37
C ALA A 83 6.67 10.25 15.10
N HIS A 84 6.75 10.98 13.97
CA HIS A 84 7.23 10.43 12.69
C HIS A 84 8.70 10.00 12.81
N LEU A 85 9.54 10.84 13.41
CA LEU A 85 10.95 10.54 13.67
C LEU A 85 11.14 9.31 14.56
N LYS A 86 10.36 9.21 15.65
CA LYS A 86 10.38 8.06 16.57
C LYS A 86 10.03 6.78 15.81
N LYS A 87 9.00 6.81 14.97
CA LYS A 87 8.60 5.65 14.15
C LYS A 87 9.70 5.26 13.16
N ARG A 88 10.26 6.24 12.44
CA ARG A 88 11.31 6.00 11.43
C ARG A 88 12.62 5.46 12.02
N THR A 89 12.98 5.90 13.21
CA THR A 89 14.24 5.50 13.86
C THR A 89 14.06 4.37 14.88
N GLN A 90 12.88 3.76 14.94
CA GLN A 90 12.53 2.72 15.92
C GLN A 90 12.81 3.18 17.37
N GLY A 91 12.62 4.47 17.65
CA GLY A 91 12.82 5.08 18.96
C GLY A 91 14.24 5.55 19.27
N LYS A 92 15.23 5.28 18.42
CA LYS A 92 16.63 5.72 18.64
C LYS A 92 16.78 7.25 18.70
N VAL A 93 15.98 7.96 17.90
CA VAL A 93 15.90 9.43 17.93
C VAL A 93 14.44 9.84 18.03
N SER A 94 14.12 10.69 19.01
CA SER A 94 12.73 11.06 19.30
C SER A 94 12.48 12.57 19.30
N ASN A 95 13.52 13.39 19.23
CA ASN A 95 13.41 14.84 19.28
C ASN A 95 13.87 15.47 17.96
N PHE A 96 12.91 16.01 17.22
CA PHE A 96 13.14 16.69 15.95
C PHE A 96 14.16 17.84 16.06
N ASP A 97 14.19 18.57 17.19
CA ASP A 97 15.07 19.73 17.35
C ASP A 97 16.56 19.37 17.47
N HIS A 98 16.83 18.13 17.87
CA HIS A 98 18.19 17.60 17.97
C HIS A 98 18.78 17.23 16.61
N LEU A 99 17.96 17.13 15.56
CA LEU A 99 18.43 16.83 14.22
C LEU A 99 19.20 18.03 13.60
N PRO A 100 20.30 17.76 12.87
CA PRO A 100 20.90 18.71 11.94
C PRO A 100 19.87 19.34 10.98
N LYS A 101 20.11 20.58 10.54
CA LYS A 101 19.17 21.33 9.67
C LYS A 101 18.78 20.55 8.40
N LYS A 102 19.76 19.92 7.73
CA LYS A 102 19.53 19.10 6.53
C LYS A 102 18.61 17.90 6.82
N GLN A 103 18.82 17.20 7.95
CA GLN A 103 17.99 16.05 8.33
C GLN A 103 16.57 16.46 8.72
N ARG A 104 16.42 17.62 9.39
CA ARG A 104 15.08 18.20 9.66
C ARG A 104 14.33 18.45 8.37
N LEU A 105 14.97 19.07 7.38
CA LEU A 105 14.35 19.34 6.08
C LEU A 105 13.90 18.04 5.39
N ARG A 106 14.76 17.02 5.36
CA ARG A 106 14.43 15.70 4.77
C ARG A 106 13.22 15.06 5.44
N LEU A 107 13.16 15.07 6.77
CA LEU A 107 12.03 14.52 7.50
C LEU A 107 10.73 15.25 7.15
N ILE A 108 10.77 16.58 7.04
CA ILE A 108 9.61 17.40 6.64
C ILE A 108 9.20 17.11 5.19
N GLN A 109 10.16 16.96 4.26
CA GLN A 109 9.86 16.59 2.88
C GLN A 109 9.18 15.22 2.79
N GLU A 110 9.66 14.24 3.56
CA GLU A 110 9.02 12.92 3.65
C GLU A 110 7.58 13.03 4.16
N MET A 111 7.36 13.83 5.22
CA MET A 111 6.01 14.09 5.76
C MET A 111 5.12 14.89 4.80
N ALA A 112 5.71 15.66 3.89
CA ALA A 112 4.98 16.45 2.90
C ALA A 112 4.38 15.58 1.80
N LEU A 113 5.03 14.47 1.42
CA LEU A 113 4.54 13.59 0.35
C LEU A 113 3.08 13.16 0.51
N PRO A 114 2.64 12.57 1.64
CA PRO A 114 1.24 12.19 1.80
C PRO A 114 0.28 13.39 1.85
N ILE A 115 0.72 14.56 2.32
CA ILE A 115 -0.09 15.79 2.34
C ILE A 115 -0.32 16.27 0.89
N LEU A 116 0.76 16.36 0.11
CA LEU A 116 0.69 16.79 -1.28
C LEU A 116 -0.11 15.80 -2.14
N ALA A 117 0.06 14.50 -1.92
CA ALA A 117 -0.73 13.48 -2.60
C ALA A 117 -2.22 13.60 -2.27
N LEU A 118 -2.57 13.89 -1.01
CA LEU A 118 -3.96 14.12 -0.62
C LEU A 118 -4.52 15.40 -1.24
N ASP A 119 -3.77 16.49 -1.23
CA ASP A 119 -4.16 17.76 -1.87
C ASP A 119 -4.46 17.56 -3.36
N SER A 120 -3.59 16.85 -4.08
CA SER A 120 -3.81 16.50 -5.50
C SER A 120 -5.03 15.61 -5.68
N ALA A 121 -5.14 14.52 -4.90
CA ALA A 121 -6.27 13.60 -5.00
C ALA A 121 -7.62 14.29 -4.71
N GLN A 122 -7.66 15.24 -3.78
CA GLN A 122 -8.89 16.00 -3.49
C GLN A 122 -9.33 16.88 -4.67
N LYS A 123 -8.38 17.45 -5.40
CA LYS A 123 -8.61 18.33 -6.56
C LYS A 123 -8.95 17.56 -7.83
N GLU A 124 -8.26 16.45 -8.06
CA GLU A 124 -8.27 15.75 -9.35
C GLU A 124 -9.31 14.62 -9.41
N LEU A 125 -9.61 13.96 -8.29
CA LEU A 125 -10.56 12.85 -8.28
C LEU A 125 -12.02 13.32 -8.22
N SER A 126 -12.84 12.73 -9.09
CA SER A 126 -14.30 12.79 -9.04
C SER A 126 -14.85 12.12 -7.77
N VAL A 127 -16.17 12.29 -7.53
CA VAL A 127 -16.84 11.68 -6.38
C VAL A 127 -16.82 10.15 -6.50
N GLU A 128 -17.09 9.64 -7.69
CA GLU A 128 -17.12 8.22 -8.01
C GLU A 128 -15.73 7.59 -7.81
N GLU A 129 -14.66 8.29 -8.24
CA GLU A 129 -13.29 7.83 -8.01
C GLU A 129 -12.91 7.85 -6.53
N LYS A 130 -13.36 8.86 -5.77
CA LYS A 130 -13.16 8.93 -4.31
C LYS A 130 -13.84 7.76 -3.61
N GLU A 131 -15.08 7.45 -3.96
CA GLU A 131 -15.83 6.30 -3.43
C GLU A 131 -15.12 4.98 -3.77
N ALA A 132 -14.65 4.82 -5.01
CA ALA A 132 -13.89 3.64 -5.42
C ALA A 132 -12.58 3.49 -4.62
N VAL A 133 -11.85 4.58 -4.37
CA VAL A 133 -10.64 4.58 -3.54
C VAL A 133 -10.96 4.21 -2.10
N TYR A 134 -12.04 4.75 -1.51
CA TYR A 134 -12.45 4.43 -0.15
C TYR A 134 -12.87 2.97 -0.01
N ALA A 135 -13.71 2.47 -0.92
CA ALA A 135 -14.14 1.08 -0.93
C ALA A 135 -12.92 0.14 -1.04
N ARG A 136 -12.00 0.44 -1.96
CA ARG A 136 -10.78 -0.36 -2.14
C ARG A 136 -9.87 -0.35 -0.92
N MET A 137 -9.62 0.81 -0.32
CA MET A 137 -8.79 0.94 0.88
C MET A 137 -9.41 0.19 2.07
N TRP A 138 -10.72 0.27 2.22
CA TRP A 138 -11.44 -0.50 3.23
C TRP A 138 -11.30 -2.01 3.00
N MET A 139 -11.51 -2.49 1.77
CA MET A 139 -11.35 -3.90 1.43
C MET A 139 -9.92 -4.40 1.71
N GLN A 140 -8.89 -3.62 1.36
CA GLN A 140 -7.50 -3.96 1.66
C GLN A 140 -7.26 -4.08 3.17
N LYS A 141 -7.80 -3.16 3.97
CA LYS A 141 -7.69 -3.20 5.42
C LYS A 141 -8.38 -4.43 6.03
N GLU A 142 -9.55 -4.81 5.51
CA GLU A 142 -10.26 -6.00 5.99
C GLU A 142 -9.57 -7.29 5.56
N ALA A 143 -9.04 -7.34 4.32
CA ALA A 143 -8.27 -8.47 3.81
C ALA A 143 -7.08 -8.82 4.71
N LEU A 144 -6.36 -7.80 5.23
CA LEU A 144 -5.23 -7.99 6.15
C LEU A 144 -5.60 -8.67 7.48
N LYS A 145 -6.88 -8.63 7.89
CA LYS A 145 -7.36 -9.31 9.10
C LYS A 145 -7.69 -10.78 8.85
N ILE A 146 -7.86 -11.18 7.60
CA ILE A 146 -8.22 -12.55 7.23
C ILE A 146 -6.97 -13.43 7.25
N LYS A 147 -6.94 -14.37 8.19
CA LYS A 147 -5.88 -15.39 8.27
C LYS A 147 -6.29 -16.62 7.43
N ILE A 148 -5.42 -17.00 6.51
CA ILE A 148 -5.48 -18.25 5.75
C ILE A 148 -4.20 -19.02 6.06
N THR A 149 -4.34 -20.28 6.51
CA THR A 149 -3.20 -21.15 6.80
C THR A 149 -2.79 -21.95 5.57
N ASP A 150 -1.55 -22.44 5.54
CA ASP A 150 -1.04 -23.22 4.41
C ASP A 150 -1.81 -24.53 4.23
N GLU A 151 -2.30 -25.12 5.32
CA GLU A 151 -3.14 -26.33 5.30
C GLU A 151 -4.47 -26.05 4.57
N GLN A 152 -5.10 -24.91 4.84
CA GLN A 152 -6.34 -24.51 4.16
C GLN A 152 -6.12 -24.30 2.65
N ILE A 153 -4.97 -23.75 2.25
CA ILE A 153 -4.63 -23.58 0.84
C ILE A 153 -4.39 -24.95 0.18
N LYS A 154 -3.66 -25.84 0.86
CA LYS A 154 -3.41 -27.21 0.38
C LYS A 154 -4.70 -28.00 0.20
N GLU A 155 -5.65 -27.86 1.11
CA GLU A 155 -6.95 -28.51 1.01
C GLU A 155 -7.70 -28.08 -0.25
N VAL A 156 -7.82 -26.77 -0.48
CA VAL A 156 -8.45 -26.23 -1.70
C VAL A 156 -7.71 -26.67 -2.95
N TYR A 157 -6.37 -26.71 -2.92
CA TYR A 157 -5.57 -27.18 -4.05
C TYR A 157 -5.83 -28.65 -4.37
N ASN A 158 -5.86 -29.51 -3.36
CA ASN A 158 -6.14 -30.93 -3.53
C ASN A 158 -7.56 -31.17 -4.07
N GLN A 159 -8.55 -30.41 -3.58
CA GLN A 159 -9.92 -30.47 -4.10
C GLN A 159 -9.99 -30.07 -5.58
N LEU A 160 -9.32 -28.98 -5.98
CA LEU A 160 -9.26 -28.55 -7.38
C LEU A 160 -8.54 -29.57 -8.26
N LYS A 161 -7.44 -30.17 -7.75
CA LYS A 161 -6.71 -31.22 -8.44
C LYS A 161 -7.58 -32.45 -8.67
N GLN A 162 -8.29 -32.90 -7.64
CA GLN A 162 -9.21 -34.03 -7.72
C GLN A 162 -10.34 -33.75 -8.72
N GLN A 163 -10.98 -32.59 -8.64
CA GLN A 163 -12.02 -32.18 -9.60
C GLN A 163 -11.51 -32.14 -11.05
N SER A 164 -10.27 -31.70 -11.26
CA SER A 164 -9.64 -31.71 -12.58
C SER A 164 -9.40 -33.13 -13.11
N GLN A 165 -9.01 -34.06 -12.24
CA GLN A 165 -8.82 -35.48 -12.58
C GLN A 165 -10.15 -36.17 -12.89
N GLU A 166 -11.19 -35.93 -12.09
CA GLU A 166 -12.54 -36.47 -12.29
C GLU A 166 -13.17 -35.99 -13.59
N ASN A 167 -12.90 -34.75 -13.99
CA ASN A 167 -13.41 -34.15 -15.24
C ASN A 167 -12.57 -34.53 -16.48
N ASN A 168 -11.65 -35.50 -16.39
CA ASN A 168 -10.75 -35.92 -17.46
C ASN A 168 -10.01 -34.75 -18.14
N SER A 169 -9.63 -33.74 -17.36
CA SER A 169 -8.90 -32.59 -17.89
C SER A 169 -7.50 -33.01 -18.33
N THR A 170 -7.16 -32.72 -19.59
CA THR A 170 -5.83 -32.91 -20.16
C THR A 170 -4.87 -31.74 -19.87
N ALA A 171 -5.37 -30.68 -19.22
CA ALA A 171 -4.57 -29.51 -18.87
C ALA A 171 -3.57 -29.84 -17.74
N ASN A 172 -2.32 -29.38 -17.91
CA ASN A 172 -1.30 -29.54 -16.89
C ASN A 172 -1.68 -28.75 -15.63
N ILE A 173 -1.75 -29.44 -14.49
CA ILE A 173 -2.11 -28.82 -13.20
C ILE A 173 -0.85 -28.18 -12.62
N PRO A 174 -0.83 -26.85 -12.39
CA PRO A 174 0.33 -26.17 -11.80
C PRO A 174 0.68 -26.75 -10.43
N THR A 175 1.95 -26.70 -10.05
CA THR A 175 2.38 -27.18 -8.73
C THR A 175 1.83 -26.27 -7.62
N PHE A 176 1.56 -26.85 -6.45
CA PHE A 176 1.07 -26.10 -5.28
C PHE A 176 1.92 -24.85 -4.98
N GLU A 177 3.24 -25.01 -4.91
CA GLU A 177 4.16 -23.89 -4.62
C GLU A 177 4.08 -22.76 -5.66
N SER A 178 3.84 -23.08 -6.93
CA SER A 178 3.76 -22.06 -7.99
C SER A 178 2.52 -21.18 -7.91
N ILE A 179 1.45 -21.65 -7.25
CA ILE A 179 0.16 -20.94 -7.20
C ILE A 179 -0.30 -20.61 -5.77
N LYS A 180 0.42 -21.04 -4.74
CA LYS A 180 0.07 -20.87 -3.33
C LYS A 180 -0.36 -19.44 -2.97
N ASP A 181 0.45 -18.45 -3.34
CA ASP A 181 0.16 -17.04 -3.02
C ASP A 181 -1.06 -16.51 -3.75
N LYS A 182 -1.23 -16.89 -5.03
CA LYS A 182 -2.42 -16.55 -5.82
C LYS A 182 -3.67 -17.18 -5.20
N MET A 183 -3.61 -18.44 -4.79
CA MET A 183 -4.70 -19.13 -4.11
C MET A 183 -5.04 -18.46 -2.79
N LYS A 184 -4.04 -18.06 -2.01
CA LYS A 184 -4.24 -17.33 -0.75
C LYS A 184 -5.03 -16.04 -0.97
N ILE A 185 -4.66 -15.25 -1.98
CA ILE A 185 -5.36 -14.01 -2.33
C ILE A 185 -6.81 -14.31 -2.71
N GLN A 186 -7.05 -15.30 -3.57
CA GLN A 186 -8.40 -15.69 -3.98
C GLN A 186 -9.26 -16.18 -2.80
N MET A 187 -8.67 -16.90 -1.86
CA MET A 187 -9.37 -17.35 -0.65
C MET A 187 -9.74 -16.17 0.27
N ILE A 188 -8.87 -15.16 0.38
CA ILE A 188 -9.16 -13.93 1.13
C ILE A 188 -10.31 -13.17 0.47
N GLU A 189 -10.25 -12.99 -0.86
CA GLU A 189 -11.31 -12.34 -1.64
C GLU A 189 -12.65 -13.06 -1.47
N LYS A 190 -12.67 -14.39 -1.61
CA LYS A 190 -13.89 -15.20 -1.44
C LYS A 190 -14.47 -15.06 -0.03
N LYS A 191 -13.64 -15.11 1.02
CA LYS A 191 -14.11 -14.91 2.41
C LYS A 191 -14.66 -13.50 2.62
N MET A 192 -14.05 -12.48 2.02
CA MET A 192 -14.50 -11.10 2.13
C MET A 192 -15.83 -10.87 1.41
N ILE A 193 -15.94 -11.32 0.15
CA ILE A 193 -17.17 -11.23 -0.63
C ILE A 193 -18.30 -12.00 0.07
N GLY A 194 -18.03 -13.20 0.58
CA GLY A 194 -19.01 -13.99 1.32
C GLY A 194 -19.56 -13.27 2.57
N LYS A 195 -18.72 -12.47 3.25
CA LYS A 195 -19.18 -11.62 4.37
C LYS A 195 -20.03 -10.46 3.88
N LEU A 196 -19.63 -9.81 2.80
CA LEU A 196 -20.35 -8.65 2.25
C LEU A 196 -21.71 -9.05 1.71
N MET A 197 -21.80 -10.18 1.01
CA MET A 197 -23.00 -10.62 0.30
C MET A 197 -24.01 -11.37 1.18
N LYS A 198 -23.67 -11.70 2.43
CA LYS A 198 -24.46 -12.60 3.29
C LYS A 198 -25.90 -12.12 3.49
N ASP A 199 -26.08 -10.81 3.66
CA ASP A 199 -27.36 -10.20 4.05
C ASP A 199 -27.79 -9.10 3.05
N VAL A 200 -27.30 -9.17 1.80
CA VAL A 200 -27.60 -8.16 0.77
C VAL A 200 -28.86 -8.54 0.01
N GLU A 201 -29.84 -7.64 0.02
CA GLU A 201 -31.00 -7.74 -0.88
C GLU A 201 -30.62 -7.22 -2.27
N ILE A 202 -30.65 -8.10 -3.28
CA ILE A 202 -30.39 -7.74 -4.67
C ILE A 202 -31.69 -7.88 -5.45
N LYS A 203 -32.20 -6.77 -5.97
CA LYS A 203 -33.37 -6.72 -6.84
C LYS A 203 -32.92 -6.47 -8.28
N VAL A 204 -33.37 -7.31 -9.20
CA VAL A 204 -33.22 -7.10 -10.64
C VAL A 204 -34.54 -6.54 -11.15
N GLN A 205 -34.49 -5.40 -11.85
CA GLN A 205 -35.63 -4.80 -12.54
C GLN A 205 -35.76 -5.37 -13.94
#